data_AF-A0A6M3KYB8-F1
#
_entry.id   AF-A0A6M3KYB8-F1
#
_cell.length_a   1.000
_cell.length_b   1.000
_cell.length_c   1.000
_cell.angle_alpha   90.00
_cell.angle_beta   90.00
_cell.angle_gamma   90.00
#
_symmetry.space_group_name_H-M   'P 1'
#
loop_
_entity.id
_entity.type
_entity.pdbx_description
1 polymer ?
#
loop_
_entity_poly.entity_id
_entity_poly.type
_entity_poly.pdbx_seq_one_letter_code
_entity_poly.pdbx_strand_id
1 'polypeptide(L)'
;MTREEAIAKHDSRWWESATAKEIVDVQLYEEFLCCPFGVFHKAMGEALGRPVYTHEFADQKALQEEYEGRREYDGILGSLERVAPGKPVIIVPAGGK
;
A
#
# COMPACT_ATOMS: atom_id res chain seq x y z
N MET A 1 -5.62 -15.94 1.87
CA MET A 1 -6.46 -16.35 3.00
C MET A 1 -7.94 -16.17 2.68
N THR A 2 -8.83 -16.95 3.30
CA THR A 2 -10.27 -16.72 3.23
C THR A 2 -10.67 -15.48 4.05
N ARG A 3 -11.92 -15.03 3.89
CA ARG A 3 -12.46 -13.92 4.67
C ARG A 3 -12.44 -14.21 6.18
N GLU A 4 -12.79 -15.43 6.57
CA GLU A 4 -12.84 -15.86 7.97
C GLU A 4 -11.44 -15.93 8.58
N GLU A 5 -10.46 -16.42 7.82
CA GLU A 5 -9.05 -16.42 8.21
C GLU A 5 -8.51 -15.00 8.38
N ALA A 6 -8.88 -14.07 7.50
CA ALA A 6 -8.50 -12.67 7.61
C ALA A 6 -9.05 -12.00 8.86
N ILE A 7 -10.32 -12.30 9.20
CA ILE A 7 -10.95 -11.80 10.44
C ILE A 7 -10.25 -12.39 11.66
N ALA A 8 -10.05 -13.71 11.72
CA ALA A 8 -9.40 -14.35 12.85
C ALA A 8 -7.96 -13.84 13.05
N LYS A 9 -7.22 -13.67 11.95
CA LYS A 9 -5.89 -13.08 11.98
C LYS A 9 -5.95 -11.62 12.42
N HIS A 10 -6.90 -10.84 11.93
CA HIS A 10 -7.10 -9.47 12.38
C HIS A 10 -7.32 -9.39 13.90
N ASP A 11 -8.22 -10.22 14.43
CA ASP A 11 -8.58 -10.21 15.85
C ASP A 11 -7.44 -10.66 16.76
N SER A 12 -6.47 -11.41 16.23
CA SER A 12 -5.24 -11.76 16.94
C SER A 12 -4.27 -10.59 17.16
N ARG A 13 -4.46 -9.46 16.46
CA ARG A 13 -3.61 -8.26 16.53
C ARG A 13 -2.12 -8.52 16.25
N TRP A 14 -1.82 -9.51 15.43
CA TRP A 14 -0.44 -9.94 15.09
C TRP A 14 0.49 -8.78 14.69
N TRP A 15 -0.03 -7.73 14.06
CA TRP A 15 0.75 -6.56 13.62
C TRP A 15 1.37 -5.77 14.79
N GLU A 16 0.84 -5.84 16.01
CA GLU A 16 1.34 -5.06 17.16
C GLU A 16 2.76 -5.46 17.57
N SER A 17 3.15 -6.70 17.25
CA SER A 17 4.49 -7.24 17.52
C SER A 17 5.35 -7.41 16.27
N ALA A 18 4.80 -7.14 15.09
CA ALA A 18 5.46 -7.35 13.82
C ALA A 18 6.24 -6.10 13.36
N THR A 19 7.34 -6.33 12.67
CA THR A 19 8.07 -5.29 11.95
C THR A 19 7.31 -4.84 10.70
N ALA A 20 7.66 -3.67 10.16
CA ALA A 20 7.10 -3.18 8.90
C ALA A 20 7.27 -4.21 7.76
N LYS A 21 8.44 -4.84 7.69
CA LYS A 21 8.72 -5.90 6.72
C LYS A 21 7.77 -7.08 6.87
N GLU A 22 7.61 -7.62 8.08
CA GLU A 22 6.71 -8.76 8.32
C GLU A 22 5.25 -8.40 8.04
N ILE A 23 4.83 -7.16 8.32
CA ILE A 23 3.50 -6.68 7.98
C ILE A 23 3.29 -6.69 6.48
N VAL A 24 4.26 -6.18 5.71
CA VAL A 24 4.20 -6.13 4.25
C VAL A 24 4.28 -7.52 3.62
N ASP A 25 5.21 -8.36 4.07
CA ASP A 25 5.41 -9.74 3.60
C ASP A 25 4.13 -10.59 3.70
N VAL A 26 3.25 -10.26 4.64
CA VAL A 26 1.94 -10.91 4.79
C VAL A 26 0.85 -10.14 4.05
N GLN A 27 0.61 -8.88 4.42
CA GLN A 27 -0.59 -8.16 3.97
C GLN A 27 -0.57 -7.82 2.47
N LEU A 28 0.60 -7.57 1.88
CA LEU A 28 0.73 -7.17 0.48
C LEU A 28 0.33 -8.28 -0.51
N TYR A 29 0.30 -9.54 -0.06
CA TYR A 29 0.01 -10.70 -0.89
C TYR A 29 -1.38 -11.29 -0.63
N GLU A 30 -2.20 -10.59 0.16
CA GLU A 30 -3.49 -11.05 0.62
C GLU A 30 -4.61 -10.18 0.06
N GLU A 31 -5.71 -10.82 -0.34
CA GLU A 31 -6.87 -10.12 -0.92
C GLU A 31 -7.65 -9.34 0.15
N PHE A 32 -7.73 -9.89 1.36
CA PHE A 32 -8.44 -9.28 2.48
C PHE A 32 -7.46 -8.59 3.44
N LEU A 33 -7.87 -7.42 3.96
CA LEU A 33 -7.17 -6.79 5.07
C LEU A 33 -7.28 -7.66 6.33
N CYS A 34 -6.12 -8.06 6.85
CA CYS A 34 -5.95 -8.81 8.09
C CYS A 34 -5.21 -7.98 9.17
N CYS A 35 -5.03 -6.68 8.94
CA CYS A 35 -4.62 -5.67 9.89
C CYS A 35 -5.26 -4.31 9.53
N PRO A 36 -5.27 -3.29 10.43
CA PRO A 36 -5.80 -1.97 10.11
C PRO A 36 -5.07 -1.34 8.92
N PHE A 37 -5.82 -0.77 7.97
CA PHE A 37 -5.23 -0.17 6.75
C PHE A 37 -4.14 0.86 7.05
N GLY A 38 -4.32 1.71 8.08
CA GLY A 38 -3.30 2.70 8.46
C GLY A 38 -1.97 2.07 8.92
N VAL A 39 -2.01 0.89 9.54
CA VAL A 39 -0.81 0.14 9.94
C VAL A 39 -0.11 -0.42 8.69
N PHE A 40 -0.86 -1.05 7.79
CA PHE A 40 -0.32 -1.55 6.53
C PHE A 40 0.25 -0.44 5.65
N HIS A 41 -0.48 0.67 5.50
CA HIS A 41 -0.06 1.83 4.71
C HIS A 41 1.24 2.42 5.23
N LYS A 42 1.37 2.59 6.55
CA LYS A 42 2.61 3.01 7.18
C LYS A 42 3.75 2.01 6.92
N ALA A 43 3.50 0.72 7.11
CA ALA A 43 4.49 -0.33 6.90
C ALA A 43 5.00 -0.38 5.45
N MET A 44 4.13 -0.17 4.46
CA MET A 44 4.53 -0.05 3.05
C MET A 44 5.49 1.13 2.82
N GLY A 45 5.20 2.29 3.41
CA GLY A 45 6.08 3.46 3.27
C GLY A 45 7.46 3.24 3.91
N GLU A 46 7.50 2.58 5.06
CA GLU A 46 8.74 2.19 5.74
C GLU A 46 9.52 1.14 4.94
N ALA A 47 8.83 0.16 4.36
CA ALA A 47 9.43 -0.93 3.58
C ALA A 47 9.99 -0.45 2.22
N LEU A 48 9.29 0.45 1.53
CA LEU A 48 9.72 1.00 0.24
C LEU A 48 10.62 2.24 0.39
N GLY A 49 10.75 2.80 1.60
CA GLY A 49 11.58 3.98 1.86
C GLY A 49 11.05 5.26 1.22
N ARG A 50 9.75 5.33 0.89
CA ARG A 50 9.10 6.50 0.29
C ARG A 50 7.67 6.68 0.77
N PRO A 51 7.08 7.88 0.63
CA PRO A 51 5.64 8.03 0.75
C PRO A 51 4.93 7.14 -0.28
N VAL A 52 3.99 6.33 0.19
CA VAL A 52 3.04 5.59 -0.64
C VAL A 52 1.71 6.32 -0.57
N TYR A 53 1.07 6.57 -1.70
CA TYR A 53 -0.24 7.20 -1.74
C TYR A 53 -1.34 6.16 -1.66
N THR A 54 -2.49 6.52 -1.08
CA THR A 54 -3.61 5.58 -0.87
C THR A 54 -4.17 5.01 -2.17
N HIS A 55 -4.12 5.76 -3.28
CA HIS A 55 -4.56 5.26 -4.58
C HIS A 55 -3.66 4.17 -5.15
N GLU A 56 -2.39 4.10 -4.75
CA GLU A 56 -1.46 3.07 -5.24
C GLU A 56 -1.91 1.66 -4.82
N PHE A 57 -2.64 1.53 -3.72
CA PHE A 57 -3.20 0.26 -3.26
C PHE A 57 -4.31 -0.30 -4.16
N ALA A 58 -4.84 0.50 -5.09
CA ALA A 58 -5.74 0.01 -6.13
C ALA A 58 -5.01 -0.83 -7.19
N ASP A 59 -3.69 -0.72 -7.28
CA ASP A 59 -2.81 -1.49 -8.15
C ASP A 59 -1.82 -2.30 -7.30
N GLN A 60 -2.35 -3.29 -6.57
CA GLN A 60 -1.58 -4.16 -5.68
C GLN A 60 -0.39 -4.83 -6.39
N LYS A 61 -0.55 -5.19 -7.68
CA LYS A 61 0.51 -5.82 -8.48
C LYS A 61 1.70 -4.89 -8.67
N ALA A 62 1.47 -3.61 -8.97
CA ALA A 62 2.55 -2.63 -9.05
C ALA A 62 3.33 -2.51 -7.75
N LEU A 63 2.65 -2.52 -6.60
CA LEU A 63 3.29 -2.46 -5.28
C LEU A 63 4.08 -3.74 -4.97
N GLN A 64 3.57 -4.91 -5.36
CA GLN A 64 4.30 -6.18 -5.26
C GLN A 64 5.58 -6.16 -6.10
N GLU A 65 5.50 -5.74 -7.36
CA GLU A 65 6.65 -5.65 -8.26
C GLU A 65 7.72 -4.67 -7.74
N GLU A 66 7.30 -3.55 -7.15
CA GLU A 66 8.23 -2.61 -6.51
C GLU A 66 8.87 -3.19 -5.25
N TYR A 67 8.06 -3.81 -4.38
CA TYR A 67 8.55 -4.44 -3.15
C TYR A 67 9.57 -5.55 -3.43
N GLU A 68 9.40 -6.28 -4.53
CA GLU A 68 10.30 -7.33 -4.99
C GLU A 68 11.51 -6.79 -5.78
N GLY A 69 11.61 -5.47 -5.98
CA GLY A 69 12.70 -4.84 -6.74
C GLY A 69 12.63 -5.11 -8.25
N ARG A 70 11.49 -5.59 -8.75
CA ARG A 70 11.25 -5.84 -10.19
C ARG A 70 10.80 -4.58 -10.93
N ARG A 71 10.44 -3.54 -10.20
CA ARG A 71 9.96 -2.26 -10.74
C ARG A 71 10.41 -1.09 -9.86
N GLU A 72 10.72 0.03 -10.49
CA GLU A 72 10.95 1.30 -9.79
C GLU A 72 9.66 2.12 -9.70
N TYR A 73 9.57 2.95 -8.66
CA TYR A 73 8.49 3.92 -8.53
C TYR A 73 8.56 4.99 -9.62
N ASP A 74 7.49 5.15 -10.38
CA ASP A 74 7.40 6.08 -11.51
C ASP A 74 6.79 7.44 -11.15
N GLY A 75 6.74 7.78 -9.86
CA GLY A 75 6.22 9.05 -9.38
C GLY A 75 4.69 9.09 -9.26
N ILE A 76 4.19 10.16 -8.63
CA ILE A 76 2.77 10.30 -8.33
C ILE A 76 1.92 10.29 -9.62
N LEU A 77 2.37 10.97 -10.68
CA LEU A 77 1.64 11.02 -11.95
C LEU A 77 1.62 9.66 -12.65
N GLY A 78 2.73 8.92 -12.66
CA GLY A 78 2.78 7.58 -13.23
C GLY A 78 1.83 6.61 -12.50
N SER A 79 1.80 6.70 -11.17
CA SER A 79 0.86 5.92 -10.36
C SER A 79 -0.61 6.25 -10.62
N LEU A 80 -0.94 7.54 -10.82
CA LEU A 80 -2.30 7.97 -11.12
C LEU A 80 -2.77 7.50 -12.50
N GLU A 81 -1.89 7.55 -13.51
CA GLU A 81 -2.24 7.08 -14.86
C GLU A 81 -2.55 5.58 -14.88
N ARG A 82 -1.86 4.76 -14.08
CA ARG A 82 -2.20 3.32 -13.97
C ARG A 82 -3.55 3.07 -13.34
N VAL A 83 -3.85 3.79 -12.25
CA VAL A 83 -5.06 3.56 -11.45
C VAL A 83 -6.29 4.22 -12.09
N ALA A 84 -6.10 5.30 -12.83
CA ALA A 84 -7.17 6.09 -13.42
C ALA A 84 -6.75 6.68 -14.79
N PRO A 85 -6.54 5.82 -15.81
CA PRO A 85 -5.99 6.25 -17.10
C PRO A 85 -6.87 7.28 -17.79
N GLY A 86 -6.23 8.28 -18.40
CA GLY A 86 -6.90 9.34 -19.15
C GLY A 86 -7.75 10.30 -18.31
N LYS A 87 -7.71 10.24 -16.98
CA LYS A 87 -8.39 11.22 -16.13
C LYS A 87 -7.56 12.51 -15.99
N PRO A 88 -8.15 13.70 -16.18
CA PRO A 88 -7.44 14.96 -15.92
C PRO A 88 -6.98 15.05 -14.46
N VAL A 89 -5.70 15.37 -14.25
CA VAL A 89 -5.11 15.60 -12.92
C VAL A 89 -5.01 17.10 -12.66
N ILE A 90 -5.58 17.56 -11.55
CA ILE A 90 -5.51 18.96 -11.11
C ILE A 90 -4.55 19.04 -9.93
N ILE A 91 -3.46 19.79 -10.09
CA ILE A 91 -2.52 20.09 -9.01
C ILE A 91 -2.94 21.41 -8.36
N VAL A 92 -3.37 21.35 -7.11
CA VAL A 92 -3.67 22.55 -6.31
C VAL A 92 -2.45 22.84 -5.45
N PRO A 93 -1.66 23.89 -5.75
CA PRO A 93 -0.55 24.28 -4.88
C PRO A 93 -1.09 24.67 -3.51
N ALA A 94 -0.44 24.21 -2.43
CA ALA A 94 -0.77 24.66 -1.09
C ALA A 94 -0.65 26.19 -1.07
N GLY A 95 -1.77 26.88 -0.80
CA GLY A 95 -1.80 28.34 -0.80
C GLY A 95 -0.72 28.88 0.12
N GLY A 96 0.23 29.64 -0.46
CA GLY A 96 1.17 30.42 0.31
C GLY A 96 0.39 31.38 1.19
N LYS A 97 0.63 31.31 2.50
CA LYS A 97 0.27 32.41 3.40
C LYS A 97 1.13 33.62 3.07
#